data_AF-A0A940KS46-F1
#
_entry.id   AF-A0A940KS46-F1
#
_cell.length_a   1.000
_cell.length_b   1.000
_cell.length_c   1.000
_cell.angle_alpha   90.00
_cell.angle_beta   90.00
_cell.angle_gamma   90.00
#
_symmetry.space_group_name_H-M   'P 1'
#
loop_
_entity.id
_entity.type
_entity.pdbx_description
1 polymer ?
#
loop_
_entity_poly.entity_id
_entity_poly.type
_entity_poly.pdbx_seq_one_letter_code
_entity_poly.pdbx_strand_id
1 'polypeptide(L)' 'QKVLTGAADERVLQRGHDRLSVFGIVDSEDAPLLSPLNRALQARGSLVANEHGGLKLAGDAKAILKGERTGSCSRRWEI' A
#
# COMPACT_ATOMS: atom_id res chain seq x y z
N GLN A 1 -5.53 -1.14 -5.01
CA GLN A 1 -5.64 -1.18 -3.53
C GLN A 1 -6.50 -2.33 -2.99
N LYS A 2 -7.27 -3.05 -3.81
CA LYS A 2 -8.27 -4.02 -3.35
C LYS A 2 -7.74 -5.31 -2.69
N VAL A 3 -6.47 -5.65 -2.92
CA VAL A 3 -5.81 -6.84 -2.33
C VAL A 3 -5.64 -6.70 -0.82
N LEU A 4 -5.19 -5.54 -0.33
CA LEU A 4 -4.90 -5.33 1.10
C LEU A 4 -6.18 -5.28 1.95
N THR A 5 -7.27 -4.79 1.36
CA THR A 5 -8.58 -4.66 2.01
C THR A 5 -9.44 -5.91 1.88
N GLY A 6 -8.92 -7.00 1.29
CA GLY A 6 -9.67 -8.24 1.08
C GLY A 6 -10.81 -8.13 0.07
N ALA A 7 -10.88 -7.04 -0.71
CA ALA A 7 -11.90 -6.85 -1.71
C ALA A 7 -11.55 -7.71 -2.94
N ALA A 8 -12.17 -8.88 -3.03
CA ALA A 8 -12.05 -9.80 -4.15
C ALA A 8 -12.74 -9.19 -5.39
N ASP A 9 -11.98 -8.41 -6.15
CA ASP A 9 -12.38 -7.92 -7.46
C ASP A 9 -12.01 -8.94 -8.54
N GLU A 10 -12.65 -8.90 -9.70
CA GLU A 10 -12.39 -9.83 -10.81
C GLU A 10 -10.90 -9.87 -11.20
N ARG A 11 -10.21 -8.72 -11.13
CA ARG A 11 -8.77 -8.60 -11.40
C ARG A 11 -7.89 -9.24 -10.31
N VAL A 12 -8.37 -9.35 -9.08
CA VAL A 12 -7.65 -9.98 -7.95
C VAL A 12 -7.73 -11.50 -8.10
N LEU A 13 -8.93 -12.02 -8.37
CA LEU A 13 -9.19 -13.43 -8.60
C LEU A 13 -8.46 -13.94 -9.84
N GLN A 14 -8.50 -13.19 -10.95
CA GLN A 14 -7.83 -13.59 -12.20
C GLN A 14 -6.29 -13.60 -12.10
N ARG A 15 -5.72 -12.89 -11.12
CA ARG A 15 -4.28 -12.86 -10.83
C ARG A 15 -3.87 -13.80 -9.68
N GLY A 16 -4.82 -14.53 -9.08
CA GLY A 16 -4.58 -15.44 -7.96
C GLY A 16 -4.12 -14.73 -6.67
N HIS A 17 -4.44 -13.44 -6.53
CA HIS A 17 -4.05 -12.64 -5.37
C HIS A 17 -4.91 -12.90 -4.13
N ASP A 18 -6.00 -13.67 -4.28
CA ASP A 18 -6.84 -14.19 -3.18
C ASP A 18 -6.11 -15.24 -2.33
N ARG A 19 -5.11 -15.93 -2.90
CA ARG A 19 -4.33 -16.97 -2.21
C ARG A 19 -3.11 -16.44 -1.47
N LEU A 20 -2.85 -15.13 -1.53
CA LEU A 20 -1.71 -14.54 -0.84
C LEU A 20 -2.03 -14.35 0.64
N SER A 21 -1.09 -14.66 1.53
CA SER A 21 -1.22 -14.43 2.97
C SER A 21 -1.40 -12.97 3.37
N VAL A 22 -1.14 -12.03 2.46
CA VAL A 22 -1.35 -10.58 2.63
C VAL A 22 -2.72 -10.10 2.14
N PHE A 23 -3.58 -11.00 1.68
CA PHE A 23 -4.93 -10.68 1.26
C PHE A 23 -5.83 -10.49 2.48
N GLY A 24 -6.50 -9.33 2.59
CA GLY A 24 -7.42 -9.04 3.69
C GLY A 24 -6.77 -8.78 5.06
N ILE A 25 -5.48 -8.40 5.10
CA ILE A 25 -4.82 -8.07 6.38
C ILE A 25 -5.26 -6.73 6.96
N VAL A 26 -5.86 -5.87 6.13
CA VAL A 26 -6.33 -4.55 6.55
C VAL A 26 -7.85 -4.61 6.66
N ASP A 27 -8.35 -4.29 7.85
CA ASP A 27 -9.77 -4.20 8.11
C ASP A 27 -10.45 -3.14 7.24
N SER A 28 -11.75 -3.30 7.02
CA SER A 28 -12.51 -2.40 6.15
C SER A 28 -12.50 -0.95 6.67
N GLU A 29 -12.33 -0.78 7.98
CA GLU A 29 -12.29 0.52 8.67
C GLU A 29 -10.99 1.28 8.39
N ASP A 30 -9.90 0.55 8.17
CA ASP A 30 -8.56 1.09 7.87
C ASP A 30 -8.28 1.18 6.37
N ALA A 31 -9.13 0.58 5.53
CA ALA A 31 -9.06 0.69 4.07
C ALA A 31 -8.90 2.15 3.56
N PRO A 32 -9.60 3.16 4.12
CA PRO A 32 -9.43 4.55 3.71
C PRO A 32 -8.03 5.11 4.01
N LEU A 33 -7.34 4.59 5.04
CA LEU A 33 -5.99 5.03 5.43
C LEU A 33 -4.92 4.59 4.42
N LEU A 34 -5.20 3.59 3.59
CA LEU A 34 -4.26 3.13 2.57
C LEU A 34 -4.00 4.17 1.49
N SER A 35 -5.00 4.99 1.14
CA SER A 35 -4.84 6.06 0.15
C SER A 35 -3.85 7.15 0.59
N PRO A 36 -4.01 7.78 1.77
CA PRO A 36 -3.03 8.73 2.28
C PRO A 36 -1.67 8.09 2.58
N LEU A 37 -1.62 6.83 3.06
CA LEU A 37 -0.36 6.13 3.27
C LEU A 37 0.41 5.93 1.96
N ASN A 38 -0.25 5.47 0.90
CA ASN A 38 0.37 5.30 -0.41
C ASN A 38 0.90 6.63 -0.97
N ARG A 39 0.17 7.73 -0.78
CA ARG A 39 0.63 9.06 -1.19
C ARG A 39 1.84 9.52 -0.37
N ALA A 40 1.83 9.32 0.94
CA ALA A 40 2.95 9.67 1.80
C ALA A 40 4.23 8.90 1.44
N LEU A 41 4.11 7.61 1.13
CA LEU A 41 5.25 6.80 0.71
C LEU A 41 5.77 7.17 -0.69
N GLN A 42 4.88 7.60 -1.59
CA GLN A 42 5.27 8.14 -2.89
C GLN A 42 5.99 9.48 -2.77
N ALA A 43 5.50 10.40 -1.94
CA ALA A 43 6.15 11.68 -1.67
C ALA A 43 7.55 11.50 -1.06
N ARG A 44 7.77 10.42 -0.30
CA ARG A 44 9.09 10.05 0.24
C ARG A 44 9.99 9.30 -0.75
N GLY A 45 9.53 9.04 -1.97
CA GLY A 45 10.27 8.28 -2.98
C GLY A 45 10.44 6.78 -2.64
N SER A 46 9.76 6.28 -1.61
CA SER A 46 9.79 4.87 -1.23
C SER A 46 8.85 4.03 -2.10
N LEU A 47 7.86 4.65 -2.72
CA LEU A 47 6.97 4.03 -3.70
C LEU A 47 6.96 4.87 -4.97
N VAL A 48 6.98 4.23 -6.13
CA VAL A 48 6.85 4.92 -7.42
C VAL A 48 5.65 4.36 -8.16
N ALA A 49 4.88 5.24 -8.79
CA ALA A 49 3.84 4.82 -9.72
C ALA A 49 4.51 4.21 -10.96
N ASN A 50 3.97 3.09 -11.44
CA ASN A 50 4.34 2.53 -12.73
C ASN A 50 3.47 3.11 -13.85
N GLU A 51 3.86 2.83 -15.09
CA GLU A 51 3.17 3.26 -16.32
C GLU A 51 1.69 2.83 -16.44
N HIS A 52 1.25 1.88 -15.62
CA HIS A 52 -0.12 1.33 -15.62
C HIS A 52 -0.90 1.69 -14.35
N GLY A 53 -0.45 2.67 -13.56
CA GLY A 53 -1.12 3.10 -12.32
C GLY A 53 -0.97 2.11 -11.15
N GLY A 54 -0.09 1.12 -11.28
CA GLY A 54 0.36 0.27 -10.19
C GLY A 54 1.47 0.91 -9.38
N LEU A 55 1.76 0.35 -8.21
CA LEU A 55 2.80 0.82 -7.32
C LEU A 55 4.00 -0.13 -7.37
N LYS A 56 5.21 0.43 -7.50
CA LYS A 56 6.48 -0.29 -7.41
C LYS A 56 7.27 0.20 -6.18
N LEU A 57 7.92 -0.73 -5.50
CA LEU A 57 8.81 -0.43 -4.39
C LEU A 57 10.10 0.22 -4.94
N ALA A 58 10.54 1.31 -4.31
CA ALA A 58 11.75 2.03 -4.69
C ALA A 58 12.48 2.58 -3.47
N GLY A 59 13.71 3.07 -3.67
CA GLY A 59 14.50 3.75 -2.64
C GLY A 59 14.58 2.96 -1.32
N ASP A 60 14.14 3.59 -0.24
CA ASP A 60 14.20 3.04 1.12
C ASP A 60 13.10 2.01 1.44
N ALA A 61 12.25 1.62 0.48
CA ALA A 61 11.17 0.66 0.69
C ALA A 61 11.63 -0.64 1.35
N LYS A 62 12.80 -1.15 0.94
CA LYS A 62 13.35 -2.39 1.49
C LYS A 62 13.67 -2.28 2.98
N ALA A 63 14.19 -1.13 3.42
CA ALA A 63 14.49 -0.86 4.82
C ALA A 63 13.21 -0.69 5.65
N ILE A 64 12.16 -0.07 5.08
CA ILE A 64 10.84 0.04 5.71
C ILE A 64 10.21 -1.35 5.89
N LEU A 65 10.24 -2.20 4.85
CA LEU A 65 9.66 -3.55 4.90
C LEU A 65 10.40 -4.49 5.87
N LYS A 66 11.69 -4.28 6.07
CA LYS A 66 12.48 -5.00 7.08
C LYS A 66 12.28 -4.47 8.51
N GLY A 67 11.58 -3.37 8.69
CA GLY A 67 11.43 -2.70 9.99
C GLY A 67 12.69 -1.93 10.44
N GLU A 68 13.68 -1.78 9.56
CA GLU A 68 14.94 -1.06 9.84
C GLU A 68 14.75 0.47 9.82
N ARG A 69 13.63 0.97 9.25
CA ARG A 69 13.25 2.39 9.26
C ARG A 69 11.78 2.54 9.67
N THR A 70 11.56 3.21 10.80
CA THR A 70 10.20 3.56 11.27
C THR A 70 9.74 4.86 10.64
N GLY A 71 8.73 4.77 9.76
CA GLY A 71 8.10 5.95 9.17
C GLY A 71 6.97 6.46 10.07
N SER A 72 7.07 7.69 10.59
CA SER A 72 5.91 8.35 11.20
C SER A 72 5.03 8.97 10.10
N CYS A 73 3.79 8.49 9.98
CA CYS A 73 2.75 9.12 9.17
C CYS A 73 1.94 10.04 10.09
N SER A 74 2.35 11.30 10.23
CA SER A 74 1.63 12.25 11.09
C SER A 74 0.29 12.61 10.45
N ARG A 75 -0.81 12.53 11.21
CA ARG A 75 -2.19 12.94 10.82
C ARG A 75 -2.35 14.47 10.69
N ARG A 76 -1.36 15.17 10.16
CA ARG A 76 -1.38 16.63 10.03
C ARG A 76 -1.60 16.99 8.56
N TRP A 77 -2.87 16.98 8.20
CA TRP A 77 -3.38 17.53 6.94
C TRP A 77 -3.96 18.91 7.28
N GLU A 78 -3.14 19.93 7.17
CA GLU A 78 -3.57 21.33 7.26
C GLU A 78 -3.62 21.85 5.82
N ILE A 79 -4.84 21.88 5.27
CA ILE A 79 -5.29 22.75 4.17
C ILE A 79 -6.72 23.15 4.49
#